data_AF-A0A923TTD9-F1
#
_entry.id   AF-A0A923TTD9-F1
#
_cell.length_a   1.000
_cell.length_b   1.000
_cell.length_c   1.000
_cell.angle_alpha   90.00
_cell.angle_beta   90.00
_cell.angle_gamma   90.00
#
_symmetry.space_group_name_H-M   'P 1'
#
loop_
_entity.id
_entity.type
_entity.pdbx_description
1 polymer ?
#
loop_
_entity_poly.entity_id
_entity_poly.type
_entity_poly.pdbx_seq_one_letter_code
_entity_poly.pdbx_strand_id
1 'polypeptide(L)'
;MNRSTFIKQGCISCLGISLGMSLFNSCKSIHYVNGKMSENNLSIPITEFSEPNKKGNDTYRKYILVKHESLQYPICVYRISGNDYKALWLRCSHQGAELQVSGDTLVCLAHGSEFDNSGKVTNGPADKDLRTFITYLKNEHLNIVLK
;
A
#
# COMPACT_ATOMS: atom_id res chain seq x y z
N MET A 1 48.17 -15.26 -27.70
CA MET A 1 47.03 -15.90 -27.01
C MET A 1 45.74 -15.24 -27.48
N ASN A 2 44.93 -15.99 -28.23
CA ASN A 2 43.72 -15.50 -28.91
C ASN A 2 42.52 -15.51 -27.96
N ARG A 3 41.81 -14.37 -27.87
CA ARG A 3 40.64 -14.15 -26.99
C ARG A 3 39.38 -14.94 -27.41
N SER A 4 39.46 -15.76 -28.45
CA SER A 4 38.31 -16.46 -29.05
C SER A 4 38.06 -17.87 -28.52
N THR A 5 38.96 -18.44 -27.72
CA THR A 5 38.79 -19.80 -27.16
C THR A 5 38.01 -19.85 -25.85
N PHE A 6 37.79 -18.72 -25.15
CA PHE A 6 36.99 -18.71 -23.93
C PHE A 6 35.47 -18.80 -24.21
N ILE A 7 35.02 -18.29 -25.36
CA ILE A 7 33.58 -18.22 -25.69
C ILE A 7 33.01 -19.59 -26.08
N LYS A 8 33.84 -20.58 -26.47
CA LYS A 8 33.34 -21.89 -26.89
C LYS A 8 33.19 -22.93 -25.78
N GLN A 9 33.76 -22.70 -24.59
CA GLN A 9 33.64 -23.64 -23.45
C GLN A 9 32.64 -23.19 -22.37
N GLY A 10 31.99 -22.03 -22.53
CA GLY A 10 31.05 -21.48 -21.54
C GLY A 10 29.56 -21.69 -21.82
N CYS A 11 29.19 -22.40 -22.89
CA CYS A 11 27.79 -22.52 -23.35
C CYS A 11 27.19 -23.93 -23.18
N ILE A 12 27.77 -24.79 -22.35
CA ILE A 12 27.25 -26.15 -22.08
C ILE A 12 26.99 -26.34 -20.57
N SER A 13 26.25 -25.41 -19.98
CA SER A 13 25.62 -25.61 -18.67
C SER A 13 24.13 -25.24 -18.66
N CYS A 14 23.55 -24.89 -19.81
CA CYS A 14 22.13 -24.54 -19.95
C CYS A 14 21.18 -25.74 -20.11
N LEU A 15 21.67 -26.98 -19.97
CA LEU A 15 20.87 -28.20 -20.05
C LEU A 15 20.94 -28.95 -18.72
N GLY A 16 20.32 -28.39 -17.69
CA GLY A 16 20.28 -29.03 -16.39
C GLY A 16 19.35 -28.33 -15.42
N ILE A 17 18.21 -28.97 -15.16
CA ILE A 17 17.19 -28.66 -14.13
C ILE A 17 16.18 -27.59 -14.54
N SER A 18 15.16 -28.07 -15.24
CA SER A 18 13.79 -27.56 -15.15
C SER A 18 13.29 -27.62 -13.71
N LEU A 19 13.42 -26.51 -12.98
CA LEU A 19 12.54 -26.20 -11.86
C LEU A 19 11.76 -24.95 -12.25
N GLY A 20 10.47 -25.17 -12.57
CA GLY A 20 9.51 -24.10 -12.82
C GLY A 20 9.34 -23.23 -11.58
N MET A 21 10.19 -22.23 -11.44
CA MET A 21 9.94 -21.10 -10.53
C MET A 21 9.01 -20.12 -11.24
N SER A 22 7.72 -20.47 -11.24
CA SER A 22 6.66 -19.49 -11.39
C SER A 22 6.64 -18.59 -10.15
N LEU A 23 7.62 -17.69 -10.03
CA LEU A 23 7.54 -16.57 -9.08
C LEU A 23 6.66 -15.47 -9.67
N PHE A 24 5.40 -15.80 -9.97
CA PHE A 24 4.38 -14.77 -10.13
C PHE A 24 3.99 -14.32 -8.73
N ASN A 25 4.76 -13.40 -8.15
CA ASN A 25 4.20 -12.54 -7.11
C ASN A 25 3.02 -11.83 -7.76
N SER A 26 1.81 -12.25 -7.41
CA SER A 26 0.59 -11.58 -7.81
C SER A 26 0.68 -10.15 -7.27
N CYS A 27 1.08 -9.21 -8.12
CA CYS A 27 0.93 -7.79 -7.84
C CYS A 27 -0.57 -7.53 -7.75
N LYS A 28 -1.12 -7.64 -6.53
CA LYS A 28 -2.50 -7.26 -6.26
C LYS A 28 -2.61 -5.75 -6.51
N SER A 29 -3.46 -5.37 -7.46
CA SER A 29 -3.65 -3.96 -7.79
C SER A 29 -4.16 -3.20 -6.57
N ILE A 30 -3.64 -1.99 -6.38
CA ILE A 30 -4.10 -1.12 -5.30
C ILE A 30 -5.53 -0.65 -5.61
N HIS A 31 -6.42 -0.79 -4.62
CA HIS A 31 -7.80 -0.33 -4.73
C HIS A 31 -7.92 1.14 -4.33
N TYR A 32 -8.25 1.99 -5.29
CA TYR A 32 -8.50 3.41 -5.06
C TYR A 32 -9.99 3.69 -4.92
N VAL A 33 -10.34 4.56 -3.98
CA VAL A 33 -11.70 4.99 -3.70
C VAL A 33 -11.75 6.52 -3.72
N ASN A 34 -12.70 7.10 -4.45
CA ASN A 34 -13.01 8.52 -4.29
C ASN A 34 -13.94 8.70 -3.10
N GLY A 35 -13.44 9.29 -2.01
CA GLY A 35 -14.25 9.56 -0.83
C GLY A 35 -15.23 10.70 -1.07
N LYS A 36 -16.39 10.64 -0.44
CA LYS A 36 -17.38 11.73 -0.49
C LYS A 36 -17.09 12.73 0.62
N MET A 37 -16.83 13.98 0.25
CA MET A 37 -16.60 15.07 1.22
C MET A 37 -17.91 15.51 1.86
N SER A 38 -17.90 15.69 3.18
CA SER A 38 -18.99 16.30 3.95
C SER A 38 -18.42 17.13 5.09
N GLU A 39 -18.57 18.46 4.99
CA GLU A 39 -18.00 19.48 5.90
C GLU A 39 -16.50 19.28 6.21
N ASN A 40 -16.18 18.40 7.16
CA ASN A 40 -14.82 18.13 7.64
C ASN A 40 -14.43 16.64 7.54
N ASN A 41 -15.27 15.80 6.93
CA ASN A 41 -15.07 14.36 6.88
C ASN A 41 -15.03 13.86 5.43
N LEU A 42 -14.24 12.83 5.20
CA LEU A 42 -14.40 11.95 4.03
C LEU A 42 -15.18 10.71 4.44
N SER A 43 -16.26 10.45 3.72
CA SER A 43 -17.09 9.26 3.90
C SER A 43 -16.85 8.27 2.77
N ILE A 44 -16.66 7.00 3.12
CA ILE A 44 -16.56 5.90 2.17
C ILE A 44 -17.46 4.73 2.59
N PRO A 45 -18.07 3.99 1.65
CA PRO A 45 -18.78 2.74 1.99
C PRO A 45 -17.83 1.69 2.55
N ILE A 46 -18.24 0.96 3.61
CA ILE A 46 -17.41 -0.15 4.14
C ILE A 46 -17.26 -1.30 3.14
N THR A 47 -18.20 -1.42 2.19
CA THR A 47 -18.18 -2.41 1.10
C THR A 47 -16.98 -2.25 0.18
N GLU A 48 -16.30 -1.09 0.18
CA GLU A 48 -15.04 -0.88 -0.54
C GLU A 48 -13.92 -1.81 -0.06
N PHE A 49 -14.01 -2.32 1.17
CA PHE A 49 -13.08 -3.33 1.68
C PHE A 49 -13.43 -4.75 1.23
N SER A 50 -14.61 -5.02 0.68
CA SER A 50 -15.02 -6.38 0.33
C SER A 50 -14.43 -6.82 -1.02
N GLU A 51 -13.66 -7.90 -1.03
CA GLU A 51 -13.13 -8.48 -2.26
C GLU A 51 -14.20 -9.35 -2.94
N PRO A 52 -14.41 -9.20 -4.25
CA PRO A 52 -15.35 -10.04 -4.97
C PRO A 52 -14.80 -11.47 -5.02
N ASN A 53 -15.32 -12.35 -4.16
CA ASN A 53 -14.85 -13.73 -4.08
C ASN A 53 -15.82 -14.67 -4.82
N LYS A 54 -15.27 -15.56 -5.67
CA LYS A 54 -16.05 -16.58 -6.40
C LYS A 54 -16.38 -17.82 -5.54
N LYS A 55 -15.94 -17.86 -4.27
CA LYS A 55 -15.96 -19.07 -3.40
C LYS A 55 -16.73 -18.90 -2.07
N GLY A 56 -17.54 -17.86 -1.91
CA GLY A 56 -18.51 -17.76 -0.81
C GLY A 56 -17.97 -17.43 0.59
N ASN A 57 -16.67 -17.18 0.75
CA ASN A 57 -16.10 -16.67 1.99
C ASN A 57 -15.84 -15.16 1.87
N ASP A 58 -16.28 -14.39 2.86
CA ASP A 58 -16.02 -12.95 2.97
C ASP A 58 -14.52 -12.69 3.09
N THR A 59 -13.90 -12.24 2.00
CA THR A 59 -12.52 -11.80 1.97
C THR A 59 -12.47 -10.29 1.94
N TYR A 60 -11.67 -9.69 2.82
CA TYR A 60 -11.52 -8.25 2.91
C TYR A 60 -10.14 -7.82 2.43
N ARG A 61 -10.10 -6.68 1.73
CA ARG A 61 -8.88 -5.93 1.43
C ARG A 61 -8.27 -5.49 2.74
N LYS A 62 -6.95 -5.63 2.83
CA LYS A 62 -6.18 -5.17 3.99
C LYS A 62 -6.16 -3.65 4.10
N TYR A 63 -6.14 -2.97 2.96
CA TYR A 63 -6.14 -1.52 2.87
C TYR A 63 -6.78 -1.05 1.56
N ILE A 64 -7.14 0.23 1.53
CA ILE A 64 -7.58 0.97 0.35
C ILE A 64 -6.92 2.36 0.34
N LEU A 65 -6.87 2.99 -0.82
CA LEU A 65 -6.40 4.37 -0.97
C LEU A 65 -7.58 5.31 -1.24
N VAL A 66 -7.88 6.19 -0.28
CA VAL A 66 -8.93 7.19 -0.41
C VAL A 66 -8.35 8.47 -1.00
N LYS A 67 -8.95 8.94 -2.09
CA LYS A 67 -8.62 10.20 -2.77
C LYS A 67 -9.81 11.15 -2.74
N HIS A 68 -9.51 12.44 -2.86
CA HIS A 68 -10.48 13.50 -3.10
C HIS A 68 -9.75 14.69 -3.74
N GLU A 69 -10.43 15.47 -4.57
CA GLU A 69 -9.84 16.64 -5.26
C GLU A 69 -9.28 17.70 -4.31
N SER A 70 -9.85 17.83 -3.11
CA SER A 70 -9.38 18.78 -2.08
C SER A 70 -8.17 18.29 -1.28
N LEU A 71 -7.72 17.04 -1.49
CA LEU A 71 -6.56 16.49 -0.80
C LEU A 71 -5.32 16.52 -1.70
N GLN A 72 -4.21 17.02 -1.16
CA GLN A 72 -2.93 17.01 -1.87
C GLN A 72 -2.31 15.60 -1.98
N TYR A 73 -2.58 14.74 -0.99
CA TYR A 73 -2.08 13.37 -0.95
C TYR A 73 -3.22 12.43 -0.57
N PRO A 74 -3.21 11.17 -1.03
CA PRO A 74 -4.18 10.18 -0.61
C PRO A 74 -4.11 9.87 0.89
N ILE A 75 -5.17 9.28 1.40
CA ILE A 75 -5.22 8.67 2.72
C ILE A 75 -5.24 7.15 2.54
N CYS A 76 -4.25 6.46 3.09
CA CYS A 76 -4.30 5.00 3.16
C CYS A 76 -5.13 4.60 4.38
N VAL A 77 -6.14 3.76 4.17
CA VAL A 77 -6.96 3.23 5.25
C VAL A 77 -6.71 1.74 5.38
N TYR A 78 -6.03 1.35 6.45
CA TYR A 78 -5.85 -0.04 6.84
C TYR A 78 -7.06 -0.53 7.62
N ARG A 79 -7.50 -1.76 7.33
CA ARG A 79 -8.43 -2.50 8.17
C ARG A 79 -7.62 -3.38 9.12
N ILE A 80 -7.56 -2.99 10.38
CA ILE A 80 -6.74 -3.66 11.40
C ILE A 80 -7.42 -4.94 11.87
N SER A 81 -8.68 -4.86 12.28
CA SER A 81 -9.49 -6.01 12.69
C SER A 81 -10.96 -5.66 12.66
N GLY A 82 -11.85 -6.54 12.18
CA GLY A 82 -13.30 -6.30 12.25
C GLY A 82 -13.72 -4.92 11.70
N ASN A 83 -14.06 -4.04 12.63
CA ASN A 83 -14.51 -2.65 12.43
C ASN A 83 -13.48 -1.59 12.89
N ASP A 84 -12.27 -2.01 13.23
CA ASP A 84 -11.14 -1.16 13.58
C ASP A 84 -10.32 -0.80 12.35
N TYR A 85 -10.13 0.50 12.14
CA TYR A 85 -9.50 1.06 10.97
C TYR A 85 -8.46 2.09 11.38
N LYS A 86 -7.42 2.21 10.55
CA LYS A 86 -6.40 3.24 10.72
C LYS A 86 -6.20 3.99 9.43
N ALA A 87 -6.42 5.30 9.47
CA ALA A 87 -6.28 6.20 8.34
C ALA A 87 -4.98 7.01 8.47
N LEU A 88 -4.11 6.90 7.46
CA LEU A 88 -2.76 7.49 7.45
C LEU A 88 -2.61 8.43 6.26
N TRP A 89 -2.11 9.65 6.51
CA TRP A 89 -1.79 10.59 5.44
C TRP A 89 -0.55 10.11 4.68
N LEU A 90 -0.67 9.87 3.37
CA LEU A 90 0.47 9.46 2.53
C LEU A 90 1.39 10.62 2.15
N ARG A 91 1.68 11.47 3.13
CA ARG A 91 2.65 12.55 3.04
C ARG A 91 3.81 12.21 3.98
N CYS A 92 4.97 11.94 3.41
CA CYS A 92 6.19 11.66 4.17
C CYS A 92 6.47 12.79 5.17
N SER A 93 6.72 12.43 6.43
CA SER A 93 6.99 13.38 7.50
C SER A 93 8.36 14.07 7.38
N HIS A 94 9.27 13.58 6.52
CA HIS A 94 10.56 14.21 6.25
C HIS A 94 10.42 15.52 5.46
N GLN A 95 10.05 15.43 4.18
CA GLN A 95 9.97 16.59 3.26
C GLN A 95 8.66 16.64 2.46
N GLY A 96 7.66 15.84 2.85
CA GLY A 96 6.33 15.89 2.24
C GLY A 96 6.19 15.19 0.89
N ALA A 97 7.11 14.32 0.48
CA ALA A 97 6.90 13.48 -0.70
C ALA A 97 5.74 12.50 -0.49
N GLU A 98 5.03 12.13 -1.56
CA GLU A 98 4.00 11.10 -1.49
C GLU A 98 4.60 9.73 -1.16
N LEU A 99 3.90 8.93 -0.34
CA LEU A 99 4.30 7.58 0.03
C LEU A 99 3.63 6.54 -0.87
N GLN A 100 4.32 5.43 -1.14
CA GLN A 100 3.75 4.24 -1.76
C GLN A 100 3.40 3.18 -0.70
N VAL A 101 2.30 2.47 -0.90
CA VAL A 101 1.89 1.37 -0.03
C VAL A 101 2.44 0.04 -0.55
N SER A 102 3.17 -0.68 0.29
CA SER A 102 3.70 -2.02 0.03
C SER A 102 3.29 -2.95 1.16
N GLY A 103 2.09 -3.52 1.05
CA GLY A 103 1.52 -4.36 2.12
C GLY A 103 1.33 -3.55 3.41
N ASP A 104 2.07 -3.91 4.45
CA ASP A 104 2.08 -3.20 5.75
C ASP A 104 3.09 -2.06 5.86
N THR A 105 3.89 -1.84 4.83
CA THR A 105 4.93 -0.81 4.84
C THR A 105 4.53 0.33 3.91
N LEU A 106 4.76 1.57 4.35
CA LEU A 106 4.63 2.79 3.58
C LEU A 106 6.02 3.32 3.26
N VAL A 107 6.34 3.48 1.98
CA VAL A 107 7.70 3.76 1.51
C VAL A 107 7.76 5.11 0.81
N CYS A 108 8.71 5.95 1.20
CA CYS A 108 9.02 7.20 0.54
C CYS A 108 10.08 6.99 -0.55
N LEU A 109 9.70 7.09 -1.82
CA LEU A 109 10.64 6.89 -2.93
C LEU A 109 11.66 8.03 -3.13
N ALA A 110 11.49 9.17 -2.46
CA ALA A 110 12.42 10.29 -2.59
C ALA A 110 13.76 10.02 -1.90
N HIS A 111 13.71 9.52 -0.66
CA HIS A 111 14.91 9.36 0.18
C HIS A 111 14.91 8.05 1.02
N GLY A 112 13.93 7.17 0.82
CA GLY A 112 13.92 5.83 1.43
C GLY A 112 13.35 5.73 2.84
N SER A 113 12.66 6.77 3.35
CA SER A 113 11.97 6.65 4.65
C SER A 113 10.86 5.61 4.60
N GLU A 114 10.73 4.84 5.67
CA GLU A 114 9.70 3.81 5.80
C GLU A 114 8.88 4.00 7.06
N PHE A 115 7.61 3.63 6.97
CA PHE A 115 6.66 3.64 8.06
C PHE A 115 5.86 2.34 8.06
N ASP A 116 5.43 1.89 9.23
CA ASP A 116 4.54 0.73 9.33
C ASP A 116 3.06 1.10 9.10
N ASN A 117 2.18 0.11 9.10
CA ASN A 117 0.73 0.27 8.95
C ASN A 117 0.05 0.97 10.15
N SER A 118 0.83 1.29 11.20
CA SER A 118 0.43 2.10 12.33
C SER A 118 0.74 3.60 12.12
N GLY A 119 1.55 3.91 11.10
CA GLY A 119 2.09 5.23 10.80
C GLY A 119 3.42 5.51 11.48
N LYS A 120 3.99 4.54 12.23
CA LYS A 120 5.21 4.73 12.98
C LYS A 120 6.42 4.68 12.05
N VAL A 121 7.37 5.59 12.22
CA VAL A 121 8.62 5.55 11.47
C VAL A 121 9.46 4.33 11.85
N THR A 122 9.94 3.62 10.83
CA THR A 122 10.78 2.42 10.95
C THR A 122 12.13 2.59 10.29
N ASN A 123 12.24 3.47 9.28
CA ASN A 123 13.50 3.81 8.62
C ASN A 123 13.56 5.31 8.27
N GLY A 124 14.73 5.93 8.49
CA GLY A 124 14.99 7.34 8.21
C GLY A 124 15.17 7.66 6.72
N PRO A 125 15.37 8.92 6.32
CA PRO A 125 15.68 10.10 7.15
C PRO A 125 14.51 10.76 7.89
N ALA A 126 13.26 10.33 7.70
CA ALA A 126 12.16 10.77 8.55
C ALA A 126 12.43 10.43 10.03
N ASP A 127 12.07 11.33 10.93
CA ASP A 127 12.27 11.21 12.38
C ASP A 127 10.94 11.31 13.17
N LYS A 128 9.82 11.48 12.47
CA LYS A 128 8.47 11.60 13.02
C LYS A 128 7.53 10.63 12.36
N ASP A 129 6.56 10.16 13.13
CA ASP A 129 5.46 9.32 12.63
C ASP A 129 4.56 10.10 11.65
N LEU A 130 3.79 9.37 10.86
CA LEU A 130 2.81 9.95 9.93
C LEU A 130 1.63 10.54 10.68
N ARG A 131 1.01 11.57 10.08
CA ARG A 131 -0.29 12.05 10.55
C ARG A 131 -1.32 10.94 10.40
N THR A 132 -1.99 10.63 11.49
CA THR A 132 -3.17 9.75 11.51
C THR A 132 -4.44 10.57 11.52
N PHE A 133 -5.52 10.03 10.95
CA PHE A 133 -6.85 10.62 11.04
C PHE A 133 -7.73 9.79 11.96
N ILE A 134 -8.60 10.46 12.72
CA ILE A 134 -9.65 9.80 13.49
C ILE A 134 -10.65 9.19 12.52
N THR A 135 -11.08 7.96 12.80
CA THR A 135 -12.10 7.27 12.02
C THR A 135 -13.24 6.77 12.88
N TYR A 136 -14.46 6.78 12.34
CA TYR A 136 -15.62 6.18 13.00
C TYR A 136 -16.62 5.65 11.97
N LEU A 137 -17.41 4.65 12.39
CA LEU A 137 -18.47 4.07 11.56
C LEU A 137 -19.79 4.80 11.81
N LYS A 138 -20.52 5.09 10.73
CA LYS A 138 -21.89 5.63 10.77
C LYS A 138 -22.61 5.24 9.49
N ASN A 139 -23.80 4.63 9.61
CA ASN A 139 -24.67 4.27 8.48
C ASN A 139 -23.94 3.48 7.38
N GLU A 140 -23.25 2.39 7.75
CA GLU A 140 -22.46 1.55 6.81
C GLU A 140 -21.33 2.28 6.07
N HIS A 141 -20.97 3.49 6.52
CA HIS A 141 -19.84 4.24 6.02
C HIS A 141 -18.76 4.38 7.08
N LEU A 142 -17.50 4.28 6.64
CA LEU A 142 -16.36 4.74 7.40
C LEU A 142 -16.17 6.24 7.13
N ASN A 143 -16.12 7.02 8.20
CA ASN A 143 -15.89 8.45 8.16
C ASN A 143 -14.47 8.73 8.66
N ILE A 144 -13.74 9.56 7.92
CA ILE A 144 -12.37 9.98 8.21
C ILE A 144 -12.39 11.47 8.51
N VAL A 145 -12.04 11.87 9.73
CA VAL A 145 -12.06 13.27 10.19
C VAL A 145 -10.80 13.99 9.72
N LEU A 146 -10.95 15.08 8.97
CA LEU A 146 -9.83 15.79 8.33
C LEU A 146 -9.26 16.97 9.14
N LYS A 147 -9.98 17.45 10.16
CA LYS A 147 -9.54 18.53 11.05
C LYS A 147 -8.90 17.97 12.31
#